data_AF-A0A1G3PPI0-F1
#
_entry.id   AF-A0A1G3PPI0-F1
#
_cell.length_a   1.000
_cell.length_b   1.000
_cell.length_c   1.000
_cell.angle_alpha   90.00
_cell.angle_beta   90.00
_cell.angle_gamma   90.00
#
_symmetry.space_group_name_H-M   'P 1'
#
loop_
_entity.id
_entity.type
_entity.pdbx_description
1 polymer ?
#
loop_
_entity_poly.entity_id
_entity_poly.type
_entity_poly.pdbx_seq_one_letter_code
_entity_poly.pdbx_strand_id
1 'polypeptide(L)'
;MKSVQGSFNISIVGKWNKFILSPNWVKKFLFENKEIQVAFPLELTEPYFYEGIDKGIRFIPQEDRVLLVALREEDELLKQIDNMLLILISELNKTPIIGIGYNYRFFEDRNKCDIENTYILKDESKIKANEYNIRNTQIIRNLSYKGLEINETVTYSTDKYSIDFNFHNPINNIDEYIDILKSGEQGIIKCRDIALSFLTNVYGLKLE
;
A
#
# COMPACT_ATOMS: atom_id res chain seq x y z
N MET A 1 -4.75 14.48 9.19
CA MET A 1 -3.95 13.70 8.21
C MET A 1 -4.83 13.43 7.01
N LYS A 2 -4.26 13.49 5.81
CA LYS A 2 -4.92 13.10 4.58
C LYS A 2 -4.22 11.90 4.00
N SER A 3 -4.96 11.02 3.38
CA SER A 3 -4.40 9.93 2.61
C SER A 3 -3.97 10.39 1.22
N VAL A 4 -2.92 9.78 0.68
CA VAL A 4 -2.47 10.07 -0.68
C VAL A 4 -3.28 9.22 -1.64
N GLN A 5 -3.98 9.85 -2.59
CA GLN A 5 -4.74 9.15 -3.61
C GLN A 5 -3.86 8.13 -4.36
N GLY A 6 -4.35 6.90 -4.52
CA GLY A 6 -3.61 5.83 -5.20
C GLY A 6 -2.46 5.24 -4.37
N SER A 7 -2.30 5.64 -3.11
CA SER A 7 -1.29 5.04 -2.24
C SER A 7 -1.74 3.75 -1.58
N PHE A 8 -3.06 3.56 -1.44
CA PHE A 8 -3.62 2.35 -0.84
C PHE A 8 -3.56 1.23 -1.87
N ASN A 9 -2.66 0.27 -1.66
CA ASN A 9 -2.46 -0.80 -2.62
C ASN A 9 -2.04 -2.11 -1.98
N ILE A 10 -2.33 -3.19 -2.69
CA ILE A 10 -1.78 -4.52 -2.43
C ILE A 10 -0.67 -4.77 -3.44
N SER A 11 0.52 -5.10 -2.97
CA SER A 11 1.64 -5.56 -3.77
C SER A 11 1.81 -7.06 -3.59
N ILE A 12 1.68 -7.82 -4.68
CA ILE A 12 1.74 -9.27 -4.67
C ILE A 12 3.02 -9.68 -5.38
N VAL A 13 4.06 -9.95 -4.61
CA VAL A 13 5.41 -10.21 -5.10
C VAL A 13 5.56 -11.68 -5.48
N GLY A 14 6.04 -11.95 -6.68
CA GLY A 14 6.12 -13.31 -7.21
C GLY A 14 6.70 -13.37 -8.62
N LYS A 15 6.54 -14.50 -9.29
CA LYS A 15 6.94 -14.68 -10.68
C LYS A 15 5.72 -14.76 -11.58
N TRP A 16 5.24 -13.60 -12.00
CA TRP A 16 4.00 -13.45 -12.74
C TRP A 16 4.22 -13.61 -14.24
N ASN A 17 3.41 -14.49 -14.85
CA ASN A 17 3.31 -14.54 -16.30
C ASN A 17 2.27 -13.50 -16.77
N LYS A 18 2.73 -12.30 -17.10
CA LYS A 18 1.86 -11.20 -17.58
C LYS A 18 1.04 -11.54 -18.82
N PHE A 19 1.45 -12.54 -19.61
CA PHE A 19 0.70 -12.99 -20.79
C PHE A 19 -0.59 -13.75 -20.42
N ILE A 20 -0.65 -14.36 -19.22
CA ILE A 20 -1.90 -14.95 -18.70
C ILE A 20 -2.88 -13.84 -18.32
N LEU A 21 -2.35 -12.75 -17.76
CA LEU A 21 -3.09 -11.56 -17.32
C LEU A 21 -3.52 -10.67 -18.49
N SER A 22 -4.03 -11.29 -19.55
CA SER A 22 -4.56 -10.62 -20.74
C SER A 22 -5.82 -9.79 -20.42
N PRO A 23 -6.20 -8.82 -21.26
CA PRO A 23 -7.41 -8.02 -21.06
C PRO A 23 -8.68 -8.87 -20.86
N ASN A 24 -8.82 -9.95 -21.63
CA ASN A 24 -9.97 -10.86 -21.52
C ASN A 24 -10.00 -11.60 -20.18
N TRP A 25 -8.82 -12.05 -19.71
CA TRP A 25 -8.72 -12.72 -18.41
C TRP A 25 -9.04 -11.75 -17.28
N VAL A 26 -8.41 -10.57 -17.28
CA VAL A 26 -8.62 -9.53 -16.27
C VAL A 26 -10.08 -9.07 -16.22
N LYS A 27 -10.69 -8.81 -17.38
CA LYS A 27 -12.12 -8.46 -17.49
C LYS A 27 -13.00 -9.55 -16.88
N LYS A 28 -12.77 -10.81 -17.24
CA LYS A 28 -13.60 -11.94 -16.79
C LYS A 28 -13.50 -12.17 -15.28
N PHE A 29 -12.27 -12.23 -14.76
CA PHE A 29 -12.03 -12.70 -13.39
C PHE A 29 -11.96 -11.57 -12.37
N LEU A 30 -11.39 -10.42 -12.71
CA LEU A 30 -11.15 -9.34 -11.75
C LEU A 30 -12.17 -8.21 -11.83
N PHE A 31 -12.80 -8.00 -12.99
CA PHE A 31 -13.77 -6.93 -13.20
C PHE A 31 -15.18 -7.42 -13.55
N GLU A 32 -15.52 -8.68 -13.26
CA GLU A 32 -16.88 -9.23 -13.40
C GLU A 32 -17.49 -9.07 -14.81
N ASN A 33 -16.67 -9.15 -15.87
CA ASN A 33 -17.03 -8.87 -17.26
C ASN A 33 -17.45 -7.42 -17.56
N LYS A 34 -17.27 -6.48 -16.62
CA LYS A 34 -17.44 -5.04 -16.88
C LYS A 34 -16.37 -4.58 -17.87
N GLU A 35 -16.69 -3.55 -18.62
CA GLU A 35 -15.71 -2.95 -19.54
C GLU A 35 -14.50 -2.41 -18.77
N ILE A 36 -13.33 -2.58 -19.36
CA ILE A 36 -12.05 -2.12 -18.82
C ILE A 36 -11.33 -1.25 -19.85
N GLN A 37 -10.53 -0.33 -19.37
CA GLN A 37 -9.59 0.45 -20.16
C GLN A 37 -8.19 -0.13 -19.97
N VAL A 38 -7.41 -0.14 -21.04
CA VAL A 38 -5.98 -0.48 -20.99
C VAL A 38 -5.20 0.79 -21.26
N ALA A 39 -4.44 1.24 -20.27
CA ALA A 39 -3.59 2.42 -20.40
C ALA A 39 -2.15 1.97 -20.68
N PHE A 40 -1.60 2.43 -21.80
CA PHE A 40 -0.20 2.25 -22.15
C PHE A 40 0.56 3.55 -21.84
N PRO A 41 1.67 3.48 -21.09
CA PRO A 41 2.47 4.65 -20.83
C PRO A 41 3.21 5.08 -22.09
N LEU A 42 3.41 6.39 -22.23
CA LEU A 42 4.23 6.96 -23.30
C LEU A 42 5.72 6.74 -23.02
N GLU A 43 6.08 6.63 -21.74
CA GLU A 43 7.43 6.29 -21.29
C GLU A 43 7.53 4.76 -21.12
N LEU A 44 8.47 4.14 -21.83
CA LEU A 44 8.63 2.67 -21.85
C LEU A 44 9.07 2.06 -20.52
N THR A 45 9.42 2.89 -19.53
CA THR A 45 9.83 2.47 -18.18
C THR A 45 8.66 2.21 -17.25
N GLU A 46 7.49 2.78 -17.54
CA GLU A 46 6.29 2.57 -16.75
C GLU A 46 5.54 1.30 -17.22
N PRO A 47 4.87 0.57 -16.32
CA PRO A 47 4.03 -0.55 -16.70
C PRO A 47 2.70 -0.06 -17.30
N TYR A 48 2.13 -0.86 -18.20
CA TYR A 48 0.73 -0.69 -18.56
C TYR A 48 -0.17 -1.09 -17.37
N PHE A 49 -1.40 -0.58 -17.35
CA PHE A 49 -2.38 -0.96 -16.35
C PHE A 49 -3.78 -1.13 -16.92
N TYR A 50 -4.59 -1.88 -16.19
CA TYR A 50 -6.01 -2.05 -16.44
C TYR A 50 -6.80 -1.23 -15.41
N GLU A 51 -7.87 -0.58 -15.86
CA GLU A 51 -8.75 0.22 -15.00
C GLU A 51 -10.21 -0.02 -15.40
N GLY A 52 -11.10 -0.21 -14.43
CA GLY A 52 -12.53 -0.31 -14.69
C GLY A 52 -13.13 1.02 -15.18
N ILE A 53 -14.28 0.98 -15.87
CA ILE A 53 -14.99 2.21 -16.31
C ILE A 53 -15.28 3.17 -15.15
N ASP A 54 -15.55 2.65 -13.95
CA ASP A 54 -15.82 3.41 -12.73
C ASP A 54 -14.56 4.07 -12.13
N LYS A 55 -13.39 3.84 -12.73
CA LYS A 55 -12.09 4.41 -12.36
C LYS A 55 -11.79 4.28 -10.87
N GLY A 56 -12.20 3.16 -10.27
CA GLY A 56 -12.01 2.87 -8.86
C GLY A 56 -10.70 2.14 -8.59
N ILE A 57 -10.37 1.14 -9.40
CA ILE A 57 -9.25 0.22 -9.15
C ILE A 57 -8.32 0.18 -10.35
N ARG A 58 -7.01 0.27 -10.11
CA ARG A 58 -6.00 -0.10 -11.12
C ARG A 58 -5.39 -1.45 -10.81
N PHE A 59 -5.31 -2.28 -11.85
CA PHE A 59 -4.57 -3.54 -11.83
C PHE A 59 -3.31 -3.39 -12.69
N ILE A 60 -2.15 -3.51 -12.08
CA ILE A 60 -0.86 -3.25 -12.71
C ILE A 60 -0.03 -4.55 -12.68
N PRO A 61 -0.05 -5.35 -13.76
CA PRO A 61 0.78 -6.54 -13.84
C PRO A 61 2.21 -6.20 -14.23
N GLN A 62 3.17 -6.76 -13.51
CA GLN A 62 4.59 -6.78 -13.85
C GLN A 62 5.09 -8.23 -13.78
N GLU A 63 6.35 -8.49 -14.14
CA GLU A 63 6.90 -9.85 -14.12
C GLU A 63 7.26 -10.31 -12.71
N ASP A 64 7.69 -9.38 -11.85
CA ASP A 64 8.16 -9.61 -10.48
C ASP A 64 7.09 -9.32 -9.41
N ARG A 65 6.02 -8.63 -9.79
CA ARG A 65 4.90 -8.31 -8.91
C ARG A 65 3.63 -7.96 -9.67
N VAL A 66 2.52 -7.99 -8.96
CA VAL A 66 1.25 -7.42 -9.39
C VAL A 66 0.80 -6.41 -8.35
N LEU A 67 0.28 -5.26 -8.79
CA LEU A 67 -0.31 -4.26 -7.92
C LEU A 67 -1.82 -4.17 -8.13
N LEU A 68 -2.56 -4.13 -7.02
CA LEU A 68 -3.96 -3.72 -6.98
C LEU A 68 -4.04 -2.40 -6.23
N VAL A 69 -4.41 -1.32 -6.92
CA VAL A 69 -4.36 0.04 -6.39
C VAL A 69 -5.77 0.62 -6.27
N ALA A 70 -6.12 1.08 -5.08
CA ALA A 70 -7.35 1.81 -4.82
C ALA A 70 -7.16 3.29 -5.19
N LEU A 71 -7.95 3.81 -6.12
CA LEU A 71 -7.93 5.23 -6.48
C LEU A 71 -8.86 6.08 -5.59
N ARG A 72 -9.69 5.41 -4.78
CA ARG A 72 -10.55 5.98 -3.74
C ARG A 72 -10.44 5.11 -2.49
N GLU A 73 -10.88 5.62 -1.35
CA GLU A 73 -10.69 4.96 -0.04
C GLU A 73 -12.00 4.51 0.58
N GLU A 74 -12.95 4.17 -0.28
CA GLU A 74 -14.25 3.64 0.10
C GLU A 74 -14.10 2.17 0.53
N ASP A 75 -14.70 1.80 1.67
CA ASP A 75 -14.67 0.42 2.17
C ASP A 75 -15.16 -0.60 1.14
N GLU A 76 -16.15 -0.24 0.32
CA GLU A 76 -16.67 -1.10 -0.74
C GLU A 76 -15.60 -1.42 -1.79
N LEU A 77 -14.82 -0.41 -2.19
CA LEU A 77 -13.73 -0.56 -3.15
C LEU A 77 -12.57 -1.37 -2.57
N LEU A 78 -12.24 -1.13 -1.31
CA LEU A 78 -11.21 -1.89 -0.60
C LEU A 78 -11.60 -3.37 -0.45
N LYS A 79 -12.87 -3.67 -0.17
CA LYS A 79 -13.39 -5.05 -0.18
C LYS A 79 -13.30 -5.69 -1.56
N GLN A 80 -13.60 -4.94 -2.62
CA GLN A 80 -13.45 -5.43 -3.99
C GLN A 80 -11.99 -5.77 -4.30
N ILE A 81 -11.04 -4.95 -3.85
CA ILE A 81 -9.61 -5.22 -4.02
C ILE A 81 -9.16 -6.48 -3.26
N ASP A 82 -9.61 -6.69 -2.03
CA ASP A 82 -9.34 -7.95 -1.30
C ASP A 82 -9.94 -9.17 -2.02
N ASN A 83 -11.13 -9.03 -2.60
CA ASN A 83 -11.73 -10.09 -3.41
C ASN A 83 -10.96 -10.34 -4.72
N MET A 84 -10.46 -9.29 -5.39
CA MET A 84 -9.59 -9.43 -6.56
C MET A 84 -8.29 -10.14 -6.20
N LEU A 85 -7.67 -9.83 -5.05
CA LEU A 85 -6.52 -10.57 -4.52
C LEU A 85 -6.87 -12.05 -4.37
N LEU A 86 -7.98 -12.36 -3.70
CA LEU A 86 -8.42 -13.73 -3.46
C LEU A 86 -8.62 -14.51 -4.77
N ILE A 87 -9.29 -13.92 -5.75
CA ILE A 87 -9.50 -14.52 -7.08
C ILE A 87 -8.15 -14.75 -7.76
N LEU A 88 -7.28 -13.73 -7.77
CA LEU A 88 -5.98 -13.81 -8.44
C LEU A 88 -5.13 -14.96 -7.91
N ILE A 89 -5.00 -15.08 -6.58
CA ILE A 89 -4.17 -16.12 -5.97
C ILE A 89 -4.82 -17.51 -6.03
N SER A 90 -6.16 -17.59 -6.09
CA SER A 90 -6.88 -18.86 -6.23
C SER A 90 -6.80 -19.41 -7.66
N GLU A 91 -7.06 -18.57 -8.67
CA GLU A 91 -7.06 -18.96 -10.08
C GLU A 91 -5.65 -19.21 -10.62
N LEU A 92 -4.65 -18.50 -10.09
CA LEU A 92 -3.26 -18.59 -10.52
C LEU A 92 -2.36 -19.23 -9.45
N ASN A 93 -2.86 -20.27 -8.77
CA ASN A 93 -2.17 -20.96 -7.67
C ASN A 93 -0.83 -21.63 -8.03
N LYS A 94 -0.50 -21.74 -9.32
CA LYS A 94 0.81 -22.19 -9.81
C LYS A 94 1.85 -21.07 -9.90
N THR A 95 1.43 -19.82 -9.72
CA THR A 95 2.33 -18.66 -9.68
C THR A 95 3.12 -18.71 -8.37
N PRO A 96 4.46 -18.74 -8.41
CA PRO A 96 5.26 -18.65 -7.20
C PRO A 96 5.12 -17.25 -6.60
N ILE A 97 4.32 -17.14 -5.55
CA ILE A 97 4.15 -15.92 -4.74
C ILE A 97 5.06 -16.05 -3.53
N ILE A 98 5.86 -15.01 -3.26
CA ILE A 98 6.82 -15.00 -2.15
C ILE A 98 6.39 -14.06 -1.02
N GLY A 99 5.51 -13.09 -1.32
CA GLY A 99 5.07 -12.11 -0.33
C GLY A 99 3.86 -11.31 -0.80
N ILE A 100 3.03 -10.90 0.16
CA ILE A 100 1.92 -9.97 -0.06
C ILE A 100 2.11 -8.77 0.88
N GLY A 101 2.19 -7.59 0.28
CA GLY A 101 2.35 -6.32 0.96
C GLY A 101 1.09 -5.48 0.91
N TYR A 102 0.69 -4.87 2.02
CA TYR A 102 -0.35 -3.83 2.03
C TYR A 102 0.30 -2.49 2.33
N ASN A 103 0.07 -1.51 1.45
CA ASN A 103 0.74 -0.23 1.52
C ASN A 103 -0.26 0.90 1.72
N TYR A 104 0.09 1.86 2.57
CA TYR A 104 -0.69 3.06 2.85
C TYR A 104 0.25 4.25 2.98
N ARG A 105 -0.12 5.39 2.38
CA ARG A 105 0.58 6.66 2.60
C ARG A 105 -0.39 7.71 3.08
N PHE A 106 0.00 8.36 4.16
CA PHE A 106 -0.66 9.51 4.72
C PHE A 106 0.27 10.71 4.64
N PHE A 107 -0.30 11.91 4.53
CA PHE A 107 0.43 13.16 4.55
C PHE A 107 -0.35 14.23 5.29
N GLU A 108 0.36 15.25 5.75
CA GLU A 108 -0.25 16.46 6.29
C GLU A 108 0.66 17.65 6.08
N ASP A 109 0.07 18.84 5.99
CA ASP A 109 0.84 20.08 5.98
C ASP A 109 1.52 20.26 7.35
N ARG A 110 2.78 20.68 7.35
CA ARG A 110 3.57 20.81 8.58
C ARG A 110 2.91 21.69 9.65
N ASN A 111 2.16 22.70 9.22
CA ASN A 111 1.49 23.65 10.11
C ASN A 111 0.23 23.10 10.80
N LYS A 112 -0.24 21.90 10.43
CA LYS A 112 -1.50 21.32 10.93
C LYS A 112 -1.31 20.16 11.91
N CYS A 113 -0.11 19.62 12.03
CA CYS A 113 0.18 18.59 13.02
C CYS A 113 1.59 18.76 13.59
N ASP A 114 1.78 18.30 14.82
CA ASP A 114 3.04 18.46 15.56
C ASP A 114 3.67 17.10 15.83
N ILE A 115 4.08 16.44 14.74
CA ILE A 115 4.72 15.14 14.81
C ILE A 115 6.15 15.29 15.35
N GLU A 116 6.80 16.43 15.11
CA GLU A 116 8.18 16.69 15.54
C GLU A 116 8.37 16.54 17.05
N ASN A 117 7.38 16.94 17.85
CA ASN A 117 7.43 16.74 19.30
C ASN A 117 7.34 15.26 19.74
N THR A 118 6.96 14.35 18.84
CA THR A 118 7.04 12.90 19.09
C THR A 118 8.48 12.40 19.00
N TYR A 119 9.36 13.09 18.27
CA TYR A 119 10.71 12.64 17.95
C TYR A 119 11.77 13.61 18.46
N ILE A 120 12.38 13.28 19.58
CA ILE A 120 13.46 14.10 20.15
C ILE A 120 14.80 13.63 19.57
N LEU A 121 15.23 14.27 18.48
CA LEU A 121 16.55 14.10 17.89
C LEU A 121 17.56 15.02 18.58
N LYS A 122 18.30 14.48 19.55
CA LYS A 122 19.18 15.25 20.46
C LYS A 122 20.35 15.96 19.76
N ASP A 123 20.69 15.57 18.54
CA ASP A 123 21.75 16.14 17.71
C ASP A 123 21.31 17.36 16.90
N GLU A 124 20.00 17.62 16.73
CA GLU A 124 19.52 18.77 15.95
C GLU A 124 20.08 20.10 16.43
N SER A 125 20.16 20.28 17.75
CA SER A 125 20.71 21.50 18.35
C SER A 125 22.18 21.69 17.97
N LYS A 126 22.95 20.60 17.89
CA LYS A 126 24.36 20.62 17.48
C LYS A 126 24.51 20.91 15.99
N ILE A 127 23.64 20.34 15.15
CA ILE A 127 23.61 20.59 13.69
C ILE A 127 23.35 22.07 13.43
N LYS A 128 22.29 22.62 14.04
CA LYS A 128 21.90 24.03 13.90
C LYS A 128 22.96 24.99 14.45
N ALA A 129 23.62 24.64 15.56
CA ALA A 129 24.72 25.43 16.13
C ALA A 129 25.95 25.53 15.22
N ASN A 130 26.08 24.65 14.22
CA ASN A 130 27.15 24.67 13.23
C ASN A 130 26.66 25.14 11.85
N GLU A 131 25.57 25.93 11.79
CA GLU A 131 25.04 26.57 10.57
C GLU A 131 24.57 25.61 9.47
N TYR A 132 24.41 24.31 9.78
CA TYR A 132 23.80 23.36 8.86
C TYR A 132 22.27 23.43 8.91
N ASN A 133 21.64 23.37 7.74
CA ASN A 133 20.19 23.32 7.58
C ASN A 133 19.73 21.88 7.31
N ILE A 134 18.93 21.33 8.20
CA ILE A 134 18.28 20.02 8.00
C ILE A 134 17.21 20.20 6.91
N ARG A 135 17.44 19.59 5.74
CA ARG A 135 16.51 19.65 4.60
C ARG A 135 15.46 18.53 4.64
N ASN A 136 15.83 17.39 5.23
CA ASN A 136 14.98 16.21 5.31
C ASN A 136 15.40 15.38 6.51
N THR A 137 14.42 14.90 7.26
CA THR A 137 14.59 13.87 8.28
C THR A 137 13.74 12.68 7.89
N GLN A 138 14.28 11.47 8.00
CA GLN A 138 13.53 10.24 7.76
C GLN A 138 13.75 9.30 8.93
N ILE A 139 12.66 8.78 9.50
CA ILE A 139 12.67 7.83 10.60
C ILE A 139 12.01 6.56 10.11
N ILE A 140 12.76 5.46 10.13
CA ILE A 140 12.32 4.15 9.65
C ILE A 140 12.24 3.20 10.84
N ARG A 141 11.12 2.49 10.97
CA ARG A 141 10.93 1.45 11.97
C ARG A 141 10.45 0.17 11.34
N ASN A 142 11.02 -0.93 11.78
CA ASN A 142 10.49 -2.27 11.55
C ASN A 142 9.75 -2.68 12.82
N LEU A 143 8.43 -2.72 12.76
CA LEU A 143 7.54 -3.02 13.87
C LEU A 143 6.98 -4.44 13.70
N SER A 144 6.66 -5.08 14.81
CA SER A 144 5.88 -6.32 14.81
C SER A 144 4.59 -6.10 15.60
N TYR A 145 3.45 -6.45 15.01
CA TYR A 145 2.15 -6.34 15.66
C TYR A 145 1.32 -7.60 15.39
N LYS A 146 1.11 -8.41 16.43
CA LYS A 146 0.33 -9.66 16.35
C LYS A 146 0.80 -10.59 15.20
N GLY A 147 2.11 -10.68 15.00
CA GLY A 147 2.70 -11.51 13.95
C GLY A 147 2.82 -10.83 12.57
N LEU A 148 2.25 -9.64 12.38
CA LEU A 148 2.47 -8.83 11.17
C LEU A 148 3.77 -8.07 11.27
N GLU A 149 4.57 -8.09 10.19
CA GLU A 149 5.74 -7.24 10.02
C GLU A 149 5.31 -5.92 9.36
N ILE A 150 5.67 -4.79 9.97
CA ILE A 150 5.24 -3.46 9.50
C ILE A 150 6.48 -2.58 9.36
N ASN A 151 6.78 -2.16 8.15
CA ASN A 151 7.78 -1.14 7.88
C ASN A 151 7.09 0.21 7.87
N GLU A 152 7.38 1.01 8.89
CA GLU A 152 6.92 2.39 9.00
C GLU A 152 8.03 3.33 8.55
N THR A 153 7.70 4.30 7.73
CA THR A 153 8.59 5.41 7.38
C THR A 153 7.89 6.73 7.63
N VAL A 154 8.48 7.57 8.49
CA VAL A 154 8.06 8.96 8.66
C VAL A 154 9.09 9.87 8.03
N THR A 155 8.63 10.74 7.13
CA THR A 155 9.47 11.72 6.44
C THR A 155 9.01 13.12 6.80
N TYR A 156 9.95 13.95 7.27
CA TYR A 156 9.76 15.35 7.60
C TYR A 156 10.54 16.19 6.59
N SER A 157 9.80 16.93 5.78
CA SER A 157 10.35 17.94 4.87
C SER A 157 9.99 19.34 5.38
N THR A 158 10.45 20.38 4.69
CA THR A 158 10.15 21.78 5.05
C THR A 158 8.66 22.05 5.22
N ASP A 159 7.83 21.46 4.35
CA ASP A 159 6.42 21.87 4.19
C ASP A 159 5.42 20.77 4.53
N LYS A 160 5.86 19.51 4.54
CA LYS A 160 4.96 18.35 4.66
C LYS A 160 5.56 17.25 5.52
N TYR A 161 4.66 16.56 6.20
CA TYR A 161 4.92 15.25 6.77
C TYR A 161 4.32 14.17 5.88
N SER A 162 5.04 13.06 5.71
CA SER A 162 4.46 11.83 5.17
C SER A 162 4.73 10.67 6.11
N ILE A 163 3.74 9.80 6.24
CA ILE A 163 3.83 8.55 6.98
C ILE A 163 3.42 7.43 6.03
N ASP A 164 4.36 6.52 5.80
CA ASP A 164 4.18 5.33 4.98
C ASP A 164 4.13 4.10 5.89
N PHE A 165 3.14 3.24 5.66
CA PHE A 165 3.07 1.92 6.26
C PHE A 165 3.12 0.87 5.16
N ASN A 166 4.03 -0.10 5.30
CA ASN A 166 4.09 -1.30 4.48
C ASN A 166 3.97 -2.52 5.39
N PHE A 167 2.85 -3.23 5.29
CA PHE A 167 2.58 -4.46 6.01
C PHE A 167 3.05 -5.63 5.16
N HIS A 168 4.09 -6.34 5.60
CA HIS A 168 4.67 -7.45 4.87
C HIS A 168 4.15 -8.79 5.39
N ASN A 169 3.64 -9.63 4.48
CA ASN A 169 3.25 -11.00 4.75
C ASN A 169 4.07 -11.95 3.86
N PRO A 170 5.11 -12.61 4.39
CA PRO A 170 5.83 -13.63 3.66
C PRO A 170 4.91 -14.82 3.38
N ILE A 171 4.89 -15.32 2.14
CA ILE A 171 4.03 -16.43 1.74
C ILE A 171 4.84 -17.71 1.66
N ASN A 172 4.62 -18.59 2.63
CA ASN A 172 5.17 -19.95 2.63
C ASN A 172 4.16 -20.97 2.09
N ASN A 173 2.88 -20.75 2.34
CA ASN A 173 1.76 -21.56 1.86
C ASN A 173 0.62 -20.65 1.42
N ILE A 174 0.25 -20.70 0.14
CA ILE A 174 -0.78 -19.83 -0.42
C ILE A 174 -2.19 -20.22 0.04
N ASP A 175 -2.45 -21.51 0.29
CA ASP A 175 -3.76 -21.99 0.73
C ASP A 175 -4.06 -21.51 2.17
N GLU A 176 -3.04 -21.53 3.04
CA GLU A 176 -3.15 -20.97 4.40
C GLU A 176 -3.43 -19.47 4.35
N TYR A 177 -2.75 -18.74 3.47
CA TYR A 177 -2.99 -17.31 3.31
C TYR A 177 -4.40 -17.00 2.76
N ILE A 178 -4.90 -17.83 1.83
CA ILE A 178 -6.28 -17.76 1.35
C ILE A 178 -7.27 -17.91 2.50
N ASP A 179 -7.04 -18.85 3.42
CA ASP A 179 -7.91 -19.07 4.58
C ASP A 179 -7.87 -17.88 5.55
N ILE A 180 -6.69 -17.30 5.79
CA ILE A 180 -6.52 -16.07 6.60
C ILE A 180 -7.27 -14.88 5.96
N LEU A 181 -7.21 -14.74 4.63
CA LEU A 181 -7.92 -13.67 3.93
C LEU A 181 -9.44 -13.86 4.01
N LYS A 182 -9.93 -15.11 3.86
CA LYS A 182 -11.35 -15.45 3.97
C LYS A 182 -11.91 -15.28 5.39
N SER A 183 -11.11 -15.51 6.43
CA SER A 183 -11.52 -15.30 7.82
C SER A 183 -11.63 -13.80 8.18
N GLY A 184 -11.04 -12.91 7.37
CA GLY A 184 -10.98 -11.48 7.64
C GLY A 184 -9.96 -11.10 8.71
N GLU A 185 -9.08 -12.02 9.10
CA GLU A 185 -7.99 -11.75 10.05
C GLU A 185 -6.90 -10.87 9.43
N GLN A 186 -6.78 -10.89 8.10
CA GLN A 186 -5.97 -9.97 7.31
C GLN A 186 -6.75 -9.43 6.10
N GLY A 187 -6.17 -8.46 5.40
CA GLY A 187 -6.77 -7.78 4.26
C GLY A 187 -6.43 -6.29 4.25
N ILE A 188 -6.73 -5.62 3.15
CA ILE A 188 -6.41 -4.20 2.97
C ILE A 188 -7.19 -3.31 3.94
N ILE A 189 -8.40 -3.70 4.34
CA ILE A 189 -9.15 -2.94 5.36
C ILE A 189 -8.52 -3.15 6.74
N LYS A 190 -8.18 -4.40 7.07
CA LYS A 190 -7.63 -4.71 8.38
C LYS A 190 -6.30 -4.02 8.63
N CYS A 191 -5.40 -4.03 7.64
CA CYS A 191 -4.11 -3.38 7.74
C CYS A 191 -4.25 -1.84 7.75
N ARG A 192 -5.20 -1.28 6.99
CA ARG A 192 -5.56 0.15 7.07
C ARG A 192 -5.97 0.54 8.48
N ASP A 193 -6.87 -0.23 9.09
CA ASP A 193 -7.39 0.08 10.42
C ASP A 193 -6.30 -0.01 11.49
N ILE A 194 -5.32 -0.92 11.33
CA ILE A 194 -4.12 -0.97 12.18
C ILE A 194 -3.27 0.29 11.99
N ALA A 195 -3.03 0.72 10.75
CA ALA A 195 -2.28 1.94 10.47
C ALA A 195 -2.96 3.19 11.08
N LEU A 196 -4.28 3.33 10.90
CA LEU A 196 -5.07 4.44 11.46
C LEU A 196 -5.08 4.41 13.00
N SER A 197 -5.19 3.23 13.59
CA SER A 197 -5.09 3.04 15.03
C SER A 197 -3.71 3.43 15.56
N PHE A 198 -2.64 3.09 14.84
CA PHE A 198 -1.28 3.49 15.18
C PHE A 198 -1.12 5.02 15.12
N LEU A 199 -1.55 5.65 14.02
CA LEU A 199 -1.54 7.11 13.89
C LEU A 199 -2.28 7.79 15.05
N THR A 200 -3.45 7.28 15.42
CA THR A 200 -4.27 7.87 16.49
C THR A 200 -3.67 7.64 17.87
N ASN A 201 -3.27 6.41 18.19
CA ASN A 201 -2.90 6.03 19.55
C ASN A 201 -1.43 6.34 19.88
N VAL A 202 -0.54 6.32 18.87
CA VAL A 202 0.89 6.57 19.05
C VAL A 202 1.23 8.03 18.75
N TYR A 203 0.67 8.61 17.70
CA TYR A 203 0.97 9.99 17.28
C TYR A 203 -0.11 11.01 17.62
N GLY A 204 -1.27 10.58 18.14
CA GLY A 204 -2.38 11.49 18.39
C GLY A 204 -3.00 12.06 17.12
N LEU A 205 -2.73 11.45 15.95
CA LEU A 205 -3.15 11.95 14.64
C LEU A 205 -4.43 11.26 14.18
N LYS A 206 -5.37 12.05 13.65
CA LYS A 206 -6.60 11.53 13.04
C LYS A 206 -6.62 11.81 11.53
N LEU A 207 -7.28 10.92 10.80
CA LEU A 207 -7.60 11.15 9.39
C LEU A 207 -8.70 12.21 9.31
N GLU A 208 -8.56 13.15 8.38
CA GLU A 208 -9.56 14.17 8.02
C GLU A 208 -10.42 13.72 6.85
#